data_AF-A0A662RWU5-F1
#
_entry.id   AF-A0A662RWU5-F1
#
_cell.length_a   1.000
_cell.length_b   1.000
_cell.length_c   1.000
_cell.angle_alpha   90.00
_cell.angle_beta   90.00
_cell.angle_gamma   90.00
#
_symmetry.space_group_name_H-M   'P 1'
#
loop_
_entity.id
_entity.type
_entity.pdbx_description
1 polymer ?
#
loop_
_entity_poly.entity_id
_entity_poly.type
_entity_poly.pdbx_seq_one_letter_code
_entity_poly.pdbx_strand_id
1 'polypeptide(L)'
;MNWRQEFEMRERSGEEEENRRKLEELRRRIDETDDEIAEMLSRRIRLALSIRNVKKALNIPISDEDREREVIEKWMARGKIIASVFNANKYCKIEDVCTEMFAQIGAEIVKYTLRIEERMDCVERERRGRERD
;
A
#
# COMPACT_ATOMS: atom_id res chain seq x y z
N MET A 1 23.83 -48.45 7.24
CA MET A 1 22.66 -47.73 6.70
C MET A 1 22.17 -48.48 5.47
N ASN A 2 20.85 -48.54 5.24
CA ASN A 2 20.26 -49.24 4.09
C ASN A 2 20.21 -48.27 2.90
N TRP A 3 20.61 -48.73 1.71
CA TRP A 3 20.54 -47.97 0.46
C TRP A 3 19.16 -47.32 0.19
N ARG A 4 18.06 -47.91 0.69
CA ARG A 4 16.72 -47.28 0.64
C ARG A 4 16.63 -46.00 1.48
N GLN A 5 17.20 -46.00 2.67
CA GLN A 5 17.18 -44.84 3.57
C GLN A 5 18.04 -43.71 3.01
N GLU A 6 19.18 -44.03 2.40
CA GLU A 6 20.05 -43.05 1.74
C GLU A 6 19.39 -42.43 0.50
N PHE A 7 18.64 -43.24 -0.26
CA PHE A 7 17.86 -42.76 -1.41
C PHE A 7 16.71 -41.83 -0.99
N GLU A 8 15.91 -42.23 0.01
CA GLU A 8 14.81 -41.42 0.56
C GLU A 8 15.31 -40.09 1.16
N MET A 9 16.46 -40.08 1.85
CA MET A 9 17.08 -38.84 2.36
C MET A 9 17.51 -37.91 1.23
N ARG A 10 18.00 -38.47 0.11
CA ARG A 10 18.46 -37.69 -1.05
C ARG A 10 17.28 -37.09 -1.83
N GLU A 11 16.17 -37.81 -1.98
CA GLU A 11 14.94 -37.27 -2.56
C GLU A 11 14.33 -36.18 -1.69
N ARG A 12 14.26 -36.38 -0.37
CA ARG A 12 13.74 -35.37 0.56
C ARG A 12 14.60 -34.10 0.57
N SER A 13 15.93 -34.25 0.50
CA SER A 13 16.85 -33.13 0.34
C SER A 13 16.66 -32.38 -0.98
N GLY A 14 16.24 -33.06 -2.06
CA GLY A 14 15.93 -32.45 -3.34
C GLY A 14 14.62 -31.64 -3.31
N GLU A 15 13.57 -32.19 -2.69
CA GLU A 15 12.28 -31.53 -2.51
C GLU A 15 12.39 -30.30 -1.58
N GLU A 16 13.14 -30.42 -0.49
CA GLU A 16 13.43 -29.31 0.43
C GLU A 16 14.13 -28.15 -0.30
N GLU A 17 15.09 -28.46 -1.18
CA GLU A 17 15.81 -27.46 -1.98
C GLU A 17 14.91 -26.82 -3.05
N GLU A 18 14.06 -27.61 -3.71
CA GLU A 18 13.08 -27.10 -4.67
C GLU A 18 12.08 -26.16 -3.98
N ASN A 19 11.55 -26.55 -2.81
CA ASN A 19 10.64 -25.73 -2.03
C ASN A 19 11.31 -24.44 -1.54
N ARG A 20 12.60 -24.50 -1.17
CA ARG A 20 13.39 -23.31 -0.81
C ARG A 20 13.50 -22.35 -1.99
N ARG A 21 13.81 -22.84 -3.20
CA ARG A 21 13.87 -22.02 -4.41
C ARG A 21 12.53 -21.40 -4.77
N LYS A 22 11.43 -22.18 -4.66
CA LYS A 22 10.07 -21.67 -4.86
C LYS A 22 9.73 -20.55 -3.87
N LEU A 23 10.10 -20.71 -2.60
CA LEU A 23 9.88 -19.68 -1.59
C LEU A 23 10.64 -18.39 -1.90
N GLU A 24 11.92 -18.50 -2.29
CA GLU A 24 12.74 -17.34 -2.66
C GLU A 24 12.19 -16.61 -3.88
N GLU A 25 11.72 -17.34 -4.89
CA GLU A 25 11.08 -16.76 -6.07
C GLU A 25 9.78 -16.03 -5.71
N LEU A 26 8.93 -16.63 -4.85
CA LEU A 26 7.70 -15.98 -4.38
C LEU A 26 7.98 -14.71 -3.59
N ARG A 27 9.05 -14.69 -2.77
CA ARG A 27 9.48 -13.48 -2.06
C ARG A 27 9.93 -12.37 -3.00
N ARG A 28 10.72 -12.71 -4.03
CA ARG A 28 11.14 -11.73 -5.04
C ARG A 28 9.94 -11.09 -5.75
N ARG A 29 8.92 -11.88 -6.06
CA ARG A 29 7.69 -11.36 -6.66
C ARG A 29 6.89 -10.45 -5.72
N ILE A 30 6.98 -10.66 -4.40
CA ILE A 30 6.43 -9.73 -3.41
C ILE A 30 7.22 -8.43 -3.44
N ASP A 31 8.56 -8.48 -3.41
CA ASP A 31 9.41 -7.30 -3.46
C ASP A 31 9.13 -6.45 -4.72
N GLU A 32 9.00 -7.09 -5.90
CA GLU A 32 8.61 -6.42 -7.14
C GLU A 32 7.24 -5.75 -7.06
N THR A 33 6.27 -6.40 -6.39
CA THR A 33 4.94 -5.82 -6.17
C THR A 33 5.01 -4.61 -5.23
N ASP A 34 5.83 -4.69 -4.18
CA ASP A 34 6.01 -3.61 -3.22
C ASP A 34 6.66 -2.37 -3.86
N ASP A 35 7.60 -2.57 -4.79
CA ASP A 35 8.18 -1.49 -5.60
C ASP A 35 7.11 -0.81 -6.47
N GLU A 36 6.21 -1.58 -7.09
CA GLU A 36 5.08 -1.04 -7.85
C GLU A 36 4.13 -0.24 -6.95
N ILE A 37 3.83 -0.72 -5.75
CA ILE A 37 3.00 -0.01 -4.76
C ILE A 37 3.65 1.33 -4.40
N ALA A 38 4.97 1.36 -4.15
CA ALA A 38 5.69 2.58 -3.84
C ALA A 38 5.64 3.62 -4.97
N GLU A 39 5.78 3.18 -6.23
CA GLU A 39 5.67 4.05 -7.40
C GLU A 39 4.23 4.59 -7.56
N MET A 40 3.21 3.76 -7.33
CA MET A 40 1.81 4.21 -7.36
C MET A 40 1.50 5.25 -6.27
N LEU A 41 2.01 5.05 -5.05
CA LEU A 41 1.87 6.01 -3.97
C LEU A 41 2.60 7.32 -4.28
N SER A 42 3.79 7.26 -4.87
CA SER A 42 4.54 8.43 -5.31
C SER A 42 3.77 9.24 -6.35
N ARG A 43 3.16 8.59 -7.34
CA ARG A 43 2.27 9.24 -8.32
C ARG A 43 1.07 9.89 -7.64
N ARG A 44 0.45 9.20 -6.69
CA ARG A 44 -0.68 9.73 -5.92
C ARG A 44 -0.31 11.00 -5.15
N ILE A 45 0.86 11.03 -4.51
CA ILE A 45 1.37 12.21 -3.78
C ILE A 45 1.58 13.38 -4.73
N ARG A 46 2.18 13.17 -5.91
CA ARG A 46 2.36 14.23 -6.91
C ARG A 46 1.02 14.85 -7.33
N LEU A 47 0.00 14.03 -7.56
CA LEU A 47 -1.36 14.50 -7.87
C LEU A 47 -1.95 15.32 -6.73
N ALA A 48 -1.79 14.88 -5.47
CA ALA A 48 -2.27 15.64 -4.31
C ALA A 48 -1.59 17.02 -4.23
N LEU A 49 -0.27 17.09 -4.43
CA LEU A 49 0.45 18.37 -4.47
C LEU A 49 -0.04 19.29 -5.59
N SER A 50 -0.39 18.75 -6.77
CA SER A 50 -1.03 19.52 -7.83
C SER A 50 -2.41 20.05 -7.41
N ILE A 51 -3.23 19.22 -6.77
CA ILE A 51 -4.54 19.62 -6.22
C ILE A 51 -4.39 20.71 -5.17
N ARG A 52 -3.43 20.57 -4.24
CA ARG A 52 -3.09 21.61 -3.26
C ARG A 52 -2.82 22.95 -3.92
N ASN A 53 -2.04 22.99 -4.99
CA ASN A 53 -1.74 24.25 -5.70
C ASN A 53 -3.00 24.89 -6.29
N VAL A 54 -3.92 24.06 -6.81
CA VAL A 54 -5.24 24.53 -7.27
C VAL A 54 -6.08 25.04 -6.10
N LYS A 55 -6.16 24.31 -4.98
CA LYS A 55 -6.88 24.72 -3.76
C LYS A 55 -6.37 26.08 -3.23
N LYS A 56 -5.04 26.27 -3.24
CA LYS A 56 -4.42 27.55 -2.89
C LYS A 56 -4.80 28.68 -3.83
N ALA A 57 -4.82 28.44 -5.14
CA ALA A 57 -5.23 29.44 -6.14
C ALA A 57 -6.72 29.82 -5.98
N LEU A 58 -7.55 28.87 -5.57
CA LEU A 58 -8.98 29.07 -5.27
C LEU A 58 -9.24 29.61 -3.86
N ASN A 59 -8.20 29.74 -3.03
CA ASN A 59 -8.29 30.15 -1.62
C ASN A 59 -9.27 29.29 -0.78
N ILE A 60 -9.28 27.97 -1.04
CA ILE A 60 -10.07 27.00 -0.27
C ILE A 60 -9.19 26.15 0.66
N PRO A 61 -9.74 25.58 1.75
CA PRO A 61 -8.99 24.77 2.69
C PRO A 61 -8.32 23.55 2.06
N ILE A 62 -7.18 23.14 2.63
CA ILE A 62 -6.45 21.92 2.23
C ILE A 62 -7.27 20.67 2.61
N SER A 63 -7.81 20.63 3.83
CA SER A 63 -8.69 19.56 4.29
C SER A 63 -10.06 19.61 3.60
N ASP A 64 -10.61 18.44 3.33
CA ASP A 64 -11.93 18.24 2.73
C ASP A 64 -12.50 16.93 3.27
N GLU A 65 -13.20 17.02 4.41
CA GLU A 65 -13.67 15.85 5.18
C GLU A 65 -14.56 14.93 4.34
N ASP A 66 -15.38 15.50 3.45
CA ASP A 66 -16.26 14.74 2.57
C ASP A 66 -15.45 13.95 1.54
N ARG A 67 -14.47 14.59 0.91
CA ARG A 67 -13.58 13.92 -0.03
C ARG A 67 -12.72 12.87 0.66
N GLU A 68 -12.24 13.14 1.86
CA GLU A 68 -11.41 12.24 2.66
C GLU A 68 -12.17 10.95 3.02
N ARG A 69 -13.41 11.10 3.50
CA ARG A 69 -14.32 9.97 3.76
C ARG A 69 -14.58 9.15 2.50
N GLU A 70 -14.86 9.82 1.37
CA GLU A 70 -15.09 9.15 0.08
C GLU A 70 -13.87 8.35 -0.38
N VAL A 71 -12.64 8.84 -0.14
CA VAL A 71 -11.41 8.07 -0.43
C VAL A 71 -11.41 6.78 0.39
N ILE A 72 -11.63 6.85 1.71
CA ILE A 72 -11.61 5.69 2.60
C ILE A 72 -12.68 4.68 2.19
N GLU A 73 -13.91 5.14 1.91
CA GLU A 73 -15.00 4.28 1.43
C GLU A 73 -14.65 3.55 0.13
N LYS A 74 -14.01 4.24 -0.83
CA LYS A 74 -13.53 3.63 -2.06
C LYS A 74 -12.45 2.57 -1.82
N TRP A 75 -11.56 2.78 -0.84
CA TRP A 75 -10.57 1.76 -0.45
C TRP A 75 -11.24 0.54 0.18
N MET A 76 -12.21 0.74 1.07
CA MET A 76 -12.99 -0.36 1.66
C MET A 76 -13.74 -1.17 0.59
N ALA A 77 -14.38 -0.49 -0.37
CA ALA A 77 -15.10 -1.16 -1.46
C ALA A 77 -14.17 -2.03 -2.32
N ARG A 78 -12.95 -1.56 -2.60
CA ARG A 78 -11.92 -2.36 -3.29
C ARG A 78 -11.51 -3.58 -2.47
N GLY A 79 -11.29 -3.42 -1.17
CA GLY A 79 -10.97 -4.52 -0.25
C GLY A 79 -12.02 -5.64 -0.29
N LYS A 80 -13.31 -5.28 -0.32
CA LYS A 80 -14.43 -6.23 -0.46
C LYS A 80 -14.43 -6.98 -1.79
N ILE A 81 -14.20 -6.26 -2.90
CA ILE A 81 -14.11 -6.89 -4.24
C ILE A 81 -12.93 -7.86 -4.29
N ILE A 82 -11.79 -7.47 -3.75
CA ILE A 82 -10.60 -8.33 -3.70
C ILE A 82 -10.86 -9.56 -2.82
N ALA A 83 -11.46 -9.37 -1.65
CA ALA A 83 -11.86 -10.45 -0.76
C ALA A 83 -12.81 -11.45 -1.44
N SER A 84 -13.77 -10.98 -2.24
CA SER A 84 -14.72 -11.85 -2.93
C SER A 84 -14.06 -12.71 -4.03
N VAL A 85 -12.95 -12.29 -4.62
CA VAL A 85 -12.15 -13.12 -5.54
C VAL A 85 -11.53 -14.33 -4.83
N PHE A 86 -11.21 -14.20 -3.55
CA PHE A 86 -10.68 -15.30 -2.75
C PHE A 86 -11.77 -16.29 -2.26
N ASN A 87 -13.07 -15.98 -2.45
CA ASN A 87 -14.21 -16.71 -1.88
C ASN A 87 -14.58 -18.01 -2.61
N ALA A 88 -13.58 -18.78 -3.07
CA ALA A 88 -13.76 -20.13 -3.61
C ALA A 88 -13.60 -21.26 -2.58
N ASN A 89 -13.17 -20.98 -1.33
CA ASN A 89 -13.04 -22.05 -0.32
C ASN A 89 -13.02 -21.55 1.15
N LYS A 90 -13.86 -22.16 2.01
CA LYS A 90 -13.88 -22.36 3.48
C LYS A 90 -13.14 -21.42 4.48
N TYR A 91 -12.70 -20.22 4.13
CA TYR A 91 -11.96 -19.32 5.03
C TYR A 91 -12.60 -17.93 5.12
N CYS A 92 -13.81 -17.85 5.69
CA CYS A 92 -14.57 -16.59 5.86
C CYS A 92 -13.84 -15.50 6.66
N LYS A 93 -12.89 -15.87 7.54
CA LYS A 93 -12.15 -14.90 8.37
C LYS A 93 -11.12 -14.05 7.60
N ILE A 94 -10.72 -14.47 6.39
CA ILE A 94 -9.73 -13.73 5.57
C ILE A 94 -10.37 -12.49 4.92
N GLU A 95 -11.67 -12.56 4.61
CA GLU A 95 -12.43 -11.45 4.02
C GLU A 95 -12.50 -10.23 4.96
N ASP A 96 -12.68 -10.48 6.26
CA ASP A 96 -12.70 -9.45 7.30
C ASP A 96 -11.35 -8.73 7.39
N VAL A 97 -10.25 -9.51 7.41
CA VAL A 97 -8.88 -8.97 7.51
C VAL A 97 -8.50 -8.16 6.27
N CYS A 98 -8.85 -8.64 5.07
CA CYS A 98 -8.58 -7.91 3.83
C CYS A 98 -9.33 -6.58 3.81
N THR A 99 -10.63 -6.60 4.14
CA THR A 99 -11.43 -5.37 4.18
C THR A 99 -10.88 -4.37 5.20
N GLU A 100 -10.50 -4.83 6.39
CA GLU A 100 -9.87 -4.01 7.43
C GLU A 100 -8.55 -3.39 6.94
N MET A 101 -7.67 -4.21 6.35
CA MET A 101 -6.38 -3.75 5.83
C MET A 101 -6.55 -2.62 4.82
N PHE A 102 -7.47 -2.76 3.86
CA PHE A 102 -7.71 -1.72 2.86
C PHE A 102 -8.31 -0.45 3.47
N ALA A 103 -9.16 -0.56 4.49
CA ALA A 103 -9.68 0.60 5.23
C ALA A 103 -8.55 1.39 5.90
N GLN A 104 -7.63 0.69 6.58
CA GLN A 104 -6.48 1.29 7.26
C GLN A 104 -5.53 1.95 6.26
N ILE A 105 -5.22 1.29 5.14
CA ILE A 105 -4.41 1.86 4.06
C ILE A 105 -5.04 3.16 3.55
N GLY A 106 -6.34 3.16 3.28
CA GLY A 106 -7.07 4.35 2.83
C GLY A 106 -6.95 5.51 3.81
N ALA A 107 -7.13 5.24 5.10
CA ALA A 107 -7.05 6.24 6.16
C ALA A 107 -5.63 6.82 6.32
N GLU A 108 -4.60 5.97 6.36
CA GLU A 108 -3.21 6.44 6.47
C GLU A 108 -2.77 7.22 5.23
N ILE A 109 -3.18 6.78 4.04
CA ILE A 109 -2.95 7.52 2.79
C ILE A 109 -3.52 8.94 2.89
N VAL A 110 -4.77 9.09 3.35
CA VAL A 110 -5.39 10.42 3.54
C VAL A 110 -4.60 11.25 4.54
N LYS A 111 -4.38 10.71 5.75
CA LYS A 111 -3.68 11.37 6.85
C LYS A 111 -2.29 11.87 6.47
N TYR A 112 -1.48 11.03 5.82
CA TYR A 112 -0.13 11.44 5.41
C TYR A 112 -0.16 12.42 4.24
N THR A 113 -1.18 12.36 3.37
CA THR A 113 -1.33 13.35 2.28
C THR A 113 -1.57 14.74 2.84
N LEU A 114 -2.54 14.89 3.74
CA LEU A 114 -2.83 16.16 4.40
C LEU A 114 -1.59 16.72 5.09
N ARG A 115 -0.90 15.87 5.86
CA ARG A 115 0.33 16.25 6.56
C ARG A 115 1.42 16.74 5.59
N ILE A 116 1.58 16.09 4.43
CA ILE A 116 2.54 16.52 3.40
C ILE A 116 2.11 17.89 2.84
N GLU A 117 0.84 18.08 2.50
CA GLU A 117 0.32 19.32 1.93
C GLU A 117 0.44 20.51 2.89
N GLU A 118 0.13 20.29 4.17
CA GLU A 118 0.31 21.24 5.26
C GLU A 118 1.77 21.60 5.45
N ARG A 119 2.67 20.60 5.50
CA ARG A 119 4.10 20.84 5.67
C ARG A 119 4.68 21.63 4.52
N MET A 120 4.26 21.35 3.29
CA MET A 120 4.64 22.14 2.11
C MET A 120 4.16 23.59 2.22
N ASP A 121 2.98 23.83 2.78
CA ASP A 121 2.48 25.19 3.01
C ASP A 121 3.27 25.96 4.06
N CYS A 122 3.63 25.30 5.16
CA CYS A 122 4.52 25.89 6.16
C CYS A 122 5.87 26.31 5.54
N VAL A 123 6.53 25.41 4.80
CA VAL A 123 7.83 25.69 4.17
C VAL A 123 7.74 26.83 3.15
N GLU A 124 6.68 26.90 2.35
CA GLU A 124 6.48 28.00 1.40
C GLU A 124 6.22 29.34 2.08
N ARG A 125 5.48 29.36 3.21
CA ARG A 125 5.28 30.58 4.01
C ARG A 125 6.58 31.08 4.62
N GLU A 126 7.41 30.18 5.16
CA GLU A 126 8.72 30.51 5.73
C GLU A 126 9.65 31.14 4.68
N ARG A 127 9.69 30.59 3.45
CA ARG A 127 10.49 31.14 2.35
C ARG A 127 10.06 32.56 1.97
N ARG A 128 8.74 32.78 1.80
CA ARG A 128 8.19 34.11 1.51
C ARG A 128 8.42 35.12 2.64
N GLY A 129 8.53 34.66 3.88
CA GLY A 129 8.89 35.50 5.02
C GLY A 129 10.32 36.02 4.89
N ARG A 130 11.28 35.11 4.67
CA ARG A 130 12.71 35.44 4.54
C ARG A 130 13.08 36.29 3.32
N GLU A 131 12.28 36.26 2.25
CA GLU A 131 12.50 37.07 1.05
C GLU A 131 11.99 38.52 1.20
N ARG A 132 11.23 38.82 2.25
CA ARG A 132 10.68 40.16 2.53
C ARG A 132 11.41 40.93 3.62
N ASP A 133 12.35 40.27 4.30
CA ASP A 133 13.27 40.84 5.29
C ASP A 133 14.61 41.22 4.63
#